data_AF-A0A9E1I9P4-F1
#
_entry.id   AF-A0A9E1I9P4-F1
#
_cell.length_a   1.000
_cell.length_b   1.000
_cell.length_c   1.000
_cell.angle_alpha   90.00
_cell.angle_beta   90.00
_cell.angle_gamma   90.00
#
_symmetry.space_group_name_H-M   'P 1'
#
loop_
_entity.id
_entity.type
_entity.pdbx_description
1 polymer ?
#
loop_
_entity_poly.entity_id
_entity_poly.type
_entity_poly.pdbx_seq_one_letter_code
_entity_poly.pdbx_strand_id
1 'polypeptide(L)'
;MQAVGYNGTEFVNFEKPVTDPLGFDLLVEVRAISINPIDAKIKQTITTKPKTPVILGFDACGVVLAVGDKTTLFKVGDEVFYAGDMTRDGSNAEQQLVDERIVGRKPTSLDYDQAAALPLTSITAWESLFDRLKITPADKDKTLLLIGAAGGVGSMAIQFAKQVIGINVIATASRAESKDWCKQMGADIVLD
;
A
#
# COMPACT_ATOMS: atom_id res chain seq x y z
N MET A 1 11.18 -18.68 -7.64
CA MET A 1 11.47 -17.29 -7.23
C MET A 1 12.10 -17.29 -5.86
N GLN A 2 13.04 -16.38 -5.61
CA GLN A 2 13.51 -16.08 -4.26
C GLN A 2 12.43 -15.29 -3.51
N ALA A 3 12.29 -15.58 -2.22
CA ALA A 3 11.39 -14.87 -1.31
C ALA A 3 11.99 -14.75 0.09
N VAL A 4 11.52 -13.74 0.82
CA VAL A 4 11.80 -13.55 2.25
C VAL A 4 10.53 -13.86 3.03
N GLY A 5 10.56 -14.94 3.81
CA GLY A 5 9.41 -15.38 4.60
C GLY A 5 9.70 -15.44 6.09
N TYR A 6 8.66 -15.27 6.91
CA TYR A 6 8.74 -15.45 8.36
C TYR A 6 8.47 -16.90 8.74
N ASN A 7 9.43 -17.56 9.41
CA ASN A 7 9.33 -18.97 9.79
C ASN A 7 8.78 -19.21 11.21
N GLY A 8 8.15 -18.20 11.82
CA GLY A 8 7.70 -18.24 13.22
C GLY A 8 8.77 -17.84 14.24
N THR A 9 10.00 -17.56 13.82
CA THR A 9 11.08 -17.08 14.71
C THR A 9 11.81 -15.90 14.08
N GLU A 10 12.25 -16.05 12.84
CA GLU A 10 13.01 -15.05 12.09
C GLU A 10 12.57 -14.98 10.62
N PHE A 11 13.07 -13.98 9.91
CA PHE A 11 12.94 -13.91 8.45
C PHE A 11 14.04 -14.72 7.80
N VAL A 12 13.68 -15.54 6.83
CA VAL A 12 14.60 -16.40 6.08
C VAL A 12 14.40 -16.24 4.58
N ASN A 13 15.50 -16.29 3.84
CA ASN A 13 15.46 -16.45 2.40
C ASN A 13 15.11 -17.89 2.06
N PHE A 14 14.22 -18.09 1.09
CA PHE A 14 13.90 -19.41 0.59
C PHE A 14 13.43 -19.35 -0.86
N GLU A 15 13.54 -20.49 -1.53
CA GLU A 15 13.00 -20.66 -2.88
C GLU A 15 11.58 -21.18 -2.82
N LYS A 16 10.71 -20.54 -3.59
CA LYS A 16 9.35 -21.01 -3.85
C LYS A 16 9.16 -21.24 -5.35
N PRO A 17 8.52 -22.35 -5.76
CA PRO A 17 8.08 -22.53 -7.14
C PRO A 17 7.17 -21.38 -7.58
N VAL A 18 7.37 -20.90 -8.80
CA VAL A 18 6.47 -19.92 -9.42
C VAL A 18 5.27 -20.67 -9.98
N THR A 19 4.07 -20.19 -9.69
CA THR A 19 2.84 -20.73 -10.25
C THR A 19 2.37 -19.83 -11.39
N ASP A 20 1.94 -20.42 -12.50
CA ASP A 20 1.33 -19.67 -13.59
C ASP A 20 0.04 -18.98 -13.12
N PRO A 21 -0.23 -17.74 -13.56
CA PRO A 21 -1.46 -17.05 -13.19
C PRO A 21 -2.68 -17.73 -13.83
N LEU A 22 -3.78 -17.84 -13.08
CA LEU A 22 -5.05 -18.40 -13.52
C LEU A 22 -6.20 -17.43 -13.27
N GLY A 23 -7.25 -17.49 -14.07
CA GLY A 23 -8.42 -16.63 -13.89
C GLY A 23 -8.06 -15.15 -14.05
N PHE A 24 -8.29 -14.37 -13.01
CA PHE A 24 -8.06 -12.92 -12.97
C PHE A 24 -6.68 -12.53 -12.43
N ASP A 25 -5.79 -13.50 -12.19
CA ASP A 25 -4.48 -13.21 -11.62
C ASP A 25 -3.51 -12.63 -12.66
N LEU A 26 -2.68 -11.71 -12.19
CA LEU A 26 -1.45 -11.26 -12.82
C LEU A 26 -0.28 -11.88 -12.07
N LEU A 27 0.74 -12.34 -12.79
CA LEU A 27 2.06 -12.62 -12.23
C LEU A 27 2.91 -11.37 -12.44
N VAL A 28 3.35 -10.74 -11.36
CA VAL A 28 4.12 -9.49 -11.39
C VAL A 28 5.56 -9.77 -10.95
N GLU A 29 6.53 -9.27 -11.71
CA GLU A 29 7.92 -9.09 -11.26
C GLU A 29 7.98 -7.90 -10.32
N VAL A 30 8.25 -8.15 -9.05
CA VAL A 30 8.30 -7.09 -8.03
C VAL A 30 9.63 -6.34 -8.17
N ARG A 31 9.54 -5.03 -8.39
CA ARG A 31 10.70 -4.13 -8.53
C ARG A 31 10.99 -3.35 -7.25
N ALA A 32 9.93 -3.00 -6.53
CA ALA A 32 10.02 -2.31 -5.25
C ALA A 32 8.85 -2.69 -4.34
N ILE A 33 9.06 -2.56 -3.04
CA ILE A 33 8.06 -2.80 -1.99
C ILE A 33 8.09 -1.67 -0.97
N SER A 34 7.04 -1.58 -0.16
CA SER A 34 7.04 -0.77 1.06
C SER A 34 6.65 -1.62 2.27
N ILE A 35 7.08 -1.17 3.45
CA ILE A 35 6.79 -1.84 4.72
C ILE A 35 5.76 -1.03 5.49
N ASN A 36 4.73 -1.71 5.97
CA ASN A 36 3.63 -1.10 6.70
C ASN A 36 3.55 -1.62 8.14
N PRO A 37 2.91 -0.87 9.06
CA PRO A 37 2.66 -1.37 10.41
C PRO A 37 1.84 -2.68 10.46
N ILE A 38 1.06 -2.97 9.42
CA ILE A 38 0.30 -4.22 9.31
C ILE A 38 1.22 -5.44 9.16
N ASP A 39 2.38 -5.32 8.50
CA ASP A 39 3.36 -6.41 8.39
C ASP A 39 3.81 -6.90 9.77
N ALA A 40 4.15 -5.96 10.65
CA ALA A 40 4.55 -6.27 12.02
C ALA A 40 3.39 -6.88 12.83
N LYS A 41 2.15 -6.38 12.62
CA LYS A 41 0.96 -6.90 13.32
C LYS A 41 0.63 -8.33 12.86
N ILE A 42 0.67 -8.62 11.57
CA ILE A 42 0.46 -9.98 11.05
C ILE A 42 1.57 -10.91 11.50
N LYS A 43 2.83 -10.47 11.48
CA LYS A 43 3.94 -11.25 12.03
C LYS A 43 3.67 -11.69 13.47
N GLN A 44 3.10 -10.83 14.31
CA GLN A 44 2.77 -11.14 15.70
C GLN A 44 1.64 -12.17 15.86
N THR A 45 0.78 -12.37 14.86
CA THR A 45 -0.27 -13.40 14.93
C THR A 45 0.26 -14.80 14.60
N ILE A 46 1.45 -14.90 14.01
CA ILE A 46 2.13 -16.16 13.67
C ILE A 46 2.84 -16.69 14.94
N THR A 47 2.08 -17.34 15.80
CA THR A 47 2.54 -17.84 17.11
C THR A 47 3.08 -19.27 17.08
N THR A 48 2.91 -19.97 15.96
CA THR A 48 3.41 -21.34 15.75
C THR A 48 4.34 -21.38 14.54
N LYS A 49 5.25 -22.36 14.51
CA LYS A 49 6.17 -22.56 13.39
C LYS A 49 5.38 -23.07 12.18
N PRO A 50 5.21 -22.26 11.10
CA PRO A 50 4.49 -22.69 9.92
C PRO A 50 5.30 -23.76 9.17
N LYS A 51 4.61 -24.58 8.37
CA LYS A 51 5.25 -25.59 7.51
C LYS A 51 6.15 -24.95 6.44
N THR A 52 5.74 -23.80 5.94
CA THR A 52 6.46 -22.98 4.96
C THR A 52 6.54 -21.56 5.51
N PRO A 53 7.69 -20.86 5.37
CA PRO A 53 7.78 -19.46 5.78
C PRO A 53 6.67 -18.61 5.14
N VAL A 54 6.03 -17.75 5.93
CA VAL A 54 4.94 -16.88 5.48
C VAL A 54 5.52 -15.65 4.79
N ILE A 55 5.17 -15.43 3.52
CA ILE A 55 5.60 -14.26 2.76
C ILE A 55 4.67 -13.09 3.13
N LEU A 56 5.23 -12.07 3.79
CA LEU A 56 4.54 -10.81 4.10
C LEU A 56 4.77 -9.77 2.99
N GLY A 57 4.36 -8.52 3.19
CA GLY A 57 4.48 -7.44 2.22
C GLY A 57 3.11 -7.06 1.65
N PHE A 58 2.70 -5.83 1.94
CA PHE A 58 1.39 -5.27 1.55
C PHE A 58 1.51 -3.98 0.75
N ASP A 59 2.59 -3.87 -0.02
CA ASP A 59 2.80 -2.85 -1.02
C ASP A 59 3.81 -3.38 -2.03
N ALA A 60 3.50 -3.24 -3.31
CA ALA A 60 4.37 -3.64 -4.40
C ALA A 60 4.25 -2.68 -5.57
N CYS A 61 5.35 -2.55 -6.29
CA CYS A 61 5.42 -1.90 -7.60
C CYS A 61 6.30 -2.75 -8.51
N GLY A 62 5.87 -2.98 -9.75
CA GLY A 62 6.50 -3.97 -10.60
C GLY A 62 5.98 -4.00 -12.03
N VAL A 63 6.34 -5.07 -12.75
CA VAL A 63 5.98 -5.27 -14.17
C VAL A 63 5.23 -6.58 -14.33
N VAL A 64 4.13 -6.58 -15.07
CA VAL A 64 3.36 -7.80 -15.35
C VAL A 64 4.17 -8.73 -16.25
N LEU A 65 4.47 -9.94 -15.77
CA LEU A 65 5.18 -11.00 -16.51
C LEU A 65 4.24 -11.94 -17.26
N ALA A 66 3.10 -12.26 -16.66
CA ALA A 66 2.09 -13.15 -17.24
C ALA A 66 0.71 -12.80 -16.70
N VAL A 67 -0.33 -13.24 -17.40
CA VAL A 67 -1.73 -12.96 -17.06
C VAL A 67 -2.58 -14.21 -17.18
N GLY A 68 -3.58 -14.34 -16.31
CA GLY A 68 -4.55 -15.43 -16.33
C GLY A 68 -5.53 -15.34 -17.49
N ASP A 69 -6.22 -16.44 -17.77
CA ASP A 69 -7.12 -16.62 -18.93
C ASP A 69 -8.37 -15.73 -18.92
N LYS A 70 -8.71 -15.11 -17.78
CA LYS A 70 -9.87 -14.19 -17.63
C LYS A 70 -9.47 -12.73 -17.44
N THR A 71 -8.17 -12.43 -17.43
CA THR A 71 -7.68 -11.07 -17.27
C THR A 71 -8.02 -10.20 -18.48
N THR A 72 -8.38 -8.94 -18.23
CA THR A 72 -8.79 -7.99 -19.27
C THR A 72 -8.31 -6.56 -19.02
N LEU A 73 -7.90 -6.23 -17.81
CA LEU A 73 -7.54 -4.87 -17.40
C LEU A 73 -6.07 -4.53 -17.66
N PHE A 74 -5.21 -5.55 -17.71
CA PHE A 74 -3.76 -5.44 -17.88
C PHE A 74 -3.21 -6.47 -18.86
N LYS A 75 -1.98 -6.24 -19.33
CA LYS A 75 -1.23 -7.14 -20.21
C LYS A 75 0.22 -7.25 -19.76
N VAL A 76 0.92 -8.25 -20.29
CA VAL A 76 2.36 -8.43 -20.10
C VAL A 76 3.11 -7.15 -20.50
N GLY A 77 4.03 -6.72 -19.64
CA GLY A 77 4.83 -5.50 -19.80
C GLY A 77 4.22 -4.24 -19.18
N ASP A 78 2.97 -4.28 -18.69
CA ASP A 78 2.39 -3.14 -17.97
C ASP A 78 3.12 -2.93 -16.63
N GLU A 79 3.45 -1.66 -16.32
CA GLU A 79 3.95 -1.27 -15.01
C GLU A 79 2.79 -1.04 -14.04
N VAL A 80 2.81 -1.71 -12.90
CA VAL A 80 1.70 -1.77 -11.95
C VAL A 80 2.14 -1.55 -10.52
N PHE A 81 1.19 -1.12 -9.69
CA PHE A 81 1.36 -0.98 -8.24
C PHE A 81 0.08 -1.41 -7.50
N TYR A 82 0.23 -1.96 -6.30
CA TYR A 82 -0.89 -2.52 -5.52
C TYR A 82 -0.50 -2.83 -4.07
N ALA A 83 -1.51 -2.96 -3.20
CA ALA A 83 -1.32 -3.34 -1.79
C ALA A 83 -1.43 -4.86 -1.56
N GLY A 84 -2.09 -5.59 -2.47
CA GLY A 84 -2.25 -7.04 -2.39
C GLY A 84 -3.41 -7.50 -1.51
N ASP A 85 -3.36 -8.76 -1.08
CA ASP A 85 -4.41 -9.44 -0.32
C ASP A 85 -3.79 -10.21 0.85
N MET A 86 -4.30 -9.98 2.06
CA MET A 86 -3.83 -10.63 3.30
C MET A 86 -4.07 -12.14 3.35
N THR A 87 -4.90 -12.69 2.47
CA THR A 87 -5.17 -14.13 2.37
C THR A 87 -4.22 -14.87 1.44
N ARG A 88 -3.31 -14.13 0.78
CA ARG A 88 -2.36 -14.64 -0.22
C ARG A 88 -0.93 -14.32 0.22
N ASP A 89 0.05 -14.89 -0.49
CA ASP A 89 1.45 -14.51 -0.30
C ASP A 89 1.68 -13.04 -0.66
N GLY A 90 2.41 -12.34 0.21
CA GLY A 90 2.72 -10.92 0.05
C GLY A 90 3.85 -10.61 -0.93
N SER A 91 4.26 -9.34 -0.94
CA SER A 91 5.20 -8.78 -1.92
C SER A 91 6.69 -8.95 -1.57
N ASN A 92 7.04 -9.56 -0.42
CA ASN A 92 8.43 -9.85 -0.04
C ASN A 92 9.02 -11.03 -0.85
N ALA A 93 8.92 -10.96 -2.17
CA ALA A 93 9.38 -11.96 -3.13
C ALA A 93 9.71 -11.30 -4.46
N GLU A 94 10.53 -11.96 -5.29
CA GLU A 94 10.84 -11.46 -6.65
C GLU A 94 9.62 -11.43 -7.57
N GLN A 95 8.63 -12.27 -7.30
CA GLN A 95 7.40 -12.33 -8.06
C GLN A 95 6.19 -12.55 -7.14
N GLN A 96 5.03 -12.06 -7.55
CA GLN A 96 3.80 -12.20 -6.79
C GLN A 96 2.61 -12.38 -7.72
N LEU A 97 1.67 -13.26 -7.33
CA LEU A 97 0.36 -13.35 -7.95
C LEU A 97 -0.62 -12.39 -7.27
N VAL A 98 -1.32 -11.60 -8.05
CA VAL A 98 -2.31 -10.62 -7.57
C VAL A 98 -3.51 -10.56 -8.51
N ASP A 99 -4.71 -10.41 -7.96
CA ASP A 99 -5.93 -10.28 -8.79
C ASP A 99 -5.96 -8.91 -9.48
N GLU A 100 -6.22 -8.87 -10.79
CA GLU A 100 -6.17 -7.63 -11.57
C GLU A 100 -7.11 -6.53 -11.05
N ARG A 101 -8.18 -6.89 -10.33
CA ARG A 101 -9.20 -5.94 -9.85
C ARG A 101 -8.73 -5.11 -8.65
N ILE A 102 -7.63 -5.51 -8.02
CA ILE A 102 -7.00 -4.77 -6.91
C ILE A 102 -5.66 -4.15 -7.31
N VAL A 103 -5.42 -4.03 -8.61
CA VAL A 103 -4.19 -3.49 -9.19
C VAL A 103 -4.45 -2.16 -9.88
N GLY A 104 -3.53 -1.21 -9.71
CA GLY A 104 -3.49 0.03 -10.46
C GLY A 104 -2.30 0.09 -11.42
N ARG A 105 -2.37 0.98 -12.40
CA ARG A 105 -1.19 1.32 -13.23
C ARG A 105 -0.24 2.19 -12.42
N LYS A 106 1.05 1.87 -12.46
CA LYS A 106 2.09 2.70 -11.86
C LYS A 106 2.05 4.11 -12.48
N PRO A 107 2.06 5.20 -11.69
CA PRO A 107 2.21 6.55 -12.23
C PRO A 107 3.51 6.69 -13.03
N THR A 108 3.45 7.29 -14.21
CA THR A 108 4.63 7.48 -15.08
C THR A 108 5.57 8.56 -14.57
N SER A 109 5.11 9.43 -13.66
CA SER A 109 5.90 10.51 -13.05
C SER A 109 6.73 10.07 -11.85
N LEU A 110 6.56 8.83 -11.37
CA LEU A 110 7.24 8.29 -10.20
C LEU A 110 8.16 7.14 -10.61
N ASP A 111 9.26 6.96 -9.89
CA ASP A 111 10.04 5.72 -9.99
C ASP A 111 9.34 4.55 -9.26
N TYR A 112 9.95 3.36 -9.28
CA TYR A 112 9.36 2.18 -8.64
C TYR A 112 9.28 2.33 -7.12
N ASP A 113 10.29 2.89 -6.48
CA ASP A 113 10.38 3.03 -5.02
C ASP A 113 9.32 4.02 -4.50
N GLN A 114 9.21 5.18 -5.16
CA GLN A 114 8.20 6.19 -4.89
C GLN A 114 6.80 5.64 -5.10
N ALA A 115 6.57 4.90 -6.18
CA ALA A 115 5.26 4.31 -6.45
C ALA A 115 4.91 3.20 -5.45
N ALA A 116 5.87 2.37 -5.02
CA ALA A 116 5.63 1.32 -4.02
C ALA A 116 5.25 1.88 -2.63
N ALA A 117 5.58 3.14 -2.32
CA ALA A 117 5.23 3.76 -1.04
C ALA A 117 3.74 4.16 -0.93
N LEU A 118 2.97 4.09 -2.03
CA LEU A 118 1.63 4.66 -2.13
C LEU A 118 0.46 3.70 -1.89
N PRO A 119 0.41 2.46 -2.39
CA PRO A 119 -0.86 1.74 -2.57
C PRO A 119 -1.66 1.56 -1.29
N LEU A 120 -1.10 0.94 -0.24
CA LEU A 120 -1.81 0.67 1.00
C LEU A 120 -2.22 1.96 1.70
N THR A 121 -1.30 2.90 1.83
CA THR A 121 -1.55 4.16 2.53
C THR A 121 -2.61 5.00 1.82
N SER A 122 -2.58 5.01 0.49
CA SER A 122 -3.53 5.72 -0.36
C SER A 122 -4.93 5.12 -0.27
N ILE A 123 -5.08 3.81 -0.47
CA ILE A 123 -6.40 3.16 -0.41
C ILE A 123 -6.99 3.32 0.99
N THR A 124 -6.18 3.11 2.03
CA THR A 124 -6.63 3.29 3.43
C THR A 124 -7.13 4.71 3.70
N ALA A 125 -6.37 5.73 3.25
CA ALA A 125 -6.78 7.12 3.40
C ALA A 125 -8.05 7.42 2.60
N TRP A 126 -8.12 6.95 1.35
CA TRP A 126 -9.27 7.15 0.47
C TRP A 126 -10.55 6.55 1.05
N GLU A 127 -10.54 5.27 1.43
CA GLU A 127 -11.70 4.59 2.01
C GLU A 127 -12.12 5.26 3.33
N SER A 128 -11.16 5.70 4.16
CA SER A 128 -11.46 6.39 5.41
C SER A 128 -12.21 7.71 5.16
N LEU A 129 -11.75 8.52 4.22
CA LEU A 129 -12.31 9.84 3.95
C LEU A 129 -13.65 9.76 3.19
N PHE A 130 -13.70 8.97 2.12
CA PHE A 130 -14.79 9.05 1.15
C PHE A 130 -15.82 7.93 1.32
N ASP A 131 -15.44 6.75 1.79
CA ASP A 131 -16.39 5.64 1.94
C ASP A 131 -16.93 5.56 3.37
N ARG A 132 -16.06 5.78 4.37
CA ARG A 132 -16.42 5.71 5.79
C ARG A 132 -16.96 7.03 6.31
N LEU A 133 -16.17 8.10 6.23
CA LEU A 133 -16.61 9.42 6.67
C LEU A 133 -17.57 10.09 5.69
N LYS A 134 -17.59 9.63 4.43
CA LYS A 134 -18.46 10.13 3.36
C LYS A 134 -18.31 11.63 3.14
N ILE A 135 -17.06 12.11 3.18
CA ILE A 135 -16.75 13.51 2.88
C ILE A 135 -17.06 13.76 1.40
N THR A 136 -17.78 14.84 1.13
CA THR A 136 -18.20 15.24 -0.21
C THR A 136 -17.79 16.70 -0.48
N PRO A 137 -17.88 17.19 -1.73
CA PRO A 137 -17.65 18.61 -2.02
C PRO A 137 -18.54 19.58 -1.23
N ALA A 138 -19.69 19.14 -0.73
CA ALA A 138 -20.56 19.94 0.13
C ALA A 138 -19.96 20.21 1.52
N ASP A 139 -18.92 19.46 1.91
CA ASP A 139 -18.25 19.56 3.19
C ASP A 139 -17.04 20.51 3.17
N LYS A 140 -16.81 21.24 2.07
CA LYS A 140 -15.64 22.12 1.89
C LYS A 140 -15.43 23.12 3.05
N ASP A 141 -16.52 23.60 3.65
CA ASP A 141 -16.49 24.61 4.72
C ASP A 141 -16.35 23.97 6.12
N LYS A 142 -16.24 22.64 6.20
CA LYS A 142 -15.97 21.90 7.44
C LYS A 142 -14.47 21.81 7.71
N THR A 143 -14.13 21.21 8.85
CA THR A 143 -12.75 20.96 9.26
C THR A 143 -12.55 19.49 9.59
N LEU A 144 -11.47 18.91 9.05
CA LEU A 144 -11.02 17.55 9.33
C LEU A 144 -9.88 17.60 10.34
N LEU A 145 -9.99 16.83 11.43
CA LEU A 145 -8.89 16.59 12.37
C LEU A 145 -8.24 15.24 12.08
N LEU A 146 -6.94 15.24 11.81
CA LEU A 146 -6.10 14.06 11.63
C LEU A 146 -5.12 13.94 12.79
N ILE A 147 -5.30 12.93 13.63
CA ILE A 147 -4.41 12.65 14.77
C ILE A 147 -3.25 11.76 14.30
N GLY A 148 -2.01 12.13 14.61
CA GLY A 148 -0.82 11.40 14.19
C GLY A 148 -0.57 11.49 12.68
N ALA A 149 -0.83 12.66 12.08
CA ALA A 149 -0.98 12.79 10.64
C ALA A 149 0.33 12.67 9.84
N ALA A 150 1.49 12.72 10.50
CA ALA A 150 2.79 12.60 9.82
C ALA A 150 3.16 11.16 9.40
N GLY A 151 2.32 10.16 9.69
CA GLY A 151 2.49 8.80 9.18
C GLY A 151 2.05 8.65 7.72
N GLY A 152 2.27 7.46 7.12
CA GLY A 152 1.94 7.22 5.70
C GLY A 152 0.48 7.49 5.34
N VAL A 153 -0.47 6.90 6.09
CA VAL A 153 -1.91 7.14 5.87
C VAL A 153 -2.28 8.61 6.10
N GLY A 154 -1.77 9.24 7.15
CA GLY A 154 -2.05 10.64 7.45
C GLY A 154 -1.54 11.58 6.35
N SER A 155 -0.36 11.29 5.80
CA SER A 155 0.24 12.06 4.71
C SER A 155 -0.61 12.02 3.44
N MET A 156 -1.15 10.84 3.09
CA MET A 156 -2.08 10.69 1.98
C MET A 156 -3.43 11.34 2.28
N ALA A 157 -3.94 11.21 3.52
CA ALA A 157 -5.21 11.77 3.92
C ALA A 157 -5.24 13.31 3.86
N ILE A 158 -4.16 13.98 4.32
CA ILE A 158 -4.03 15.44 4.17
C ILE A 158 -4.12 15.81 2.69
N GLN A 159 -3.31 15.18 1.84
CA GLN A 159 -3.29 15.49 0.40
C GLN A 159 -4.64 15.27 -0.27
N PHE A 160 -5.31 14.13 -0.04
CA PHE A 160 -6.63 13.89 -0.62
C PHE A 160 -7.68 14.88 -0.14
N ALA A 161 -7.71 15.18 1.17
CA ALA A 161 -8.63 16.16 1.72
C ALA A 161 -8.44 17.55 1.07
N LYS A 162 -7.18 17.98 0.89
CA LYS A 162 -6.86 19.29 0.28
C LYS A 162 -7.10 19.31 -1.23
N GLN A 163 -6.65 18.30 -1.96
CA GLN A 163 -6.65 18.30 -3.43
C GLN A 163 -8.02 17.95 -4.03
N VAL A 164 -8.80 17.08 -3.38
CA VAL A 164 -10.09 16.62 -3.92
C VAL A 164 -11.24 17.51 -3.44
N ILE A 165 -11.22 17.95 -2.19
CA ILE A 165 -12.35 18.68 -1.56
C ILE A 165 -11.99 20.14 -1.25
N GLY A 166 -10.73 20.42 -0.90
CA GLY A 166 -10.31 21.74 -0.41
C GLY A 166 -10.74 22.03 1.02
N ILE A 167 -11.04 20.99 1.82
CA ILE A 167 -11.46 21.12 3.22
C ILE A 167 -10.31 21.65 4.09
N ASN A 168 -10.64 22.32 5.20
CA ASN A 168 -9.65 22.72 6.21
C ASN A 168 -9.16 21.49 6.98
N VAL A 169 -7.84 21.35 7.16
CA VAL A 169 -7.20 20.20 7.79
C VAL A 169 -6.38 20.66 9.00
N ILE A 170 -6.77 20.15 10.17
CA ILE A 170 -5.97 20.22 11.39
C ILE A 170 -5.25 18.88 11.55
N ALA A 171 -3.93 18.91 11.67
CA ALA A 171 -3.10 17.75 11.91
C ALA A 171 -2.52 17.77 13.33
N THR A 172 -2.26 16.61 13.93
CA THR A 172 -1.39 16.51 15.12
C THR A 172 -0.08 15.80 14.78
N ALA A 173 1.02 16.30 15.34
CA ALA A 173 2.36 15.75 15.18
C ALA A 173 3.27 16.17 16.34
N SER A 174 4.06 15.23 16.87
CA SER A 174 4.78 15.41 18.14
C SER A 174 6.26 15.82 18.04
N ARG A 175 6.80 15.99 16.82
CA ARG A 175 8.20 16.42 16.60
C ARG A 175 8.25 17.58 15.60
N ALA A 176 9.32 18.37 15.61
CA ALA A 176 9.46 19.50 14.70
C ALA A 176 9.38 19.05 13.23
N GLU A 177 10.11 18.00 12.89
CA GLU A 177 10.20 17.46 11.53
C GLU A 177 8.87 16.88 11.07
N SER A 178 8.12 16.23 11.97
CA SER A 178 6.80 15.70 11.64
C SER A 178 5.74 16.81 11.51
N LYS A 179 5.86 17.89 12.28
CA LYS A 179 5.02 19.08 12.11
C LYS A 179 5.25 19.74 10.76
N ASP A 180 6.51 19.90 10.37
CA ASP A 180 6.87 20.50 9.08
C ASP A 180 6.47 19.61 7.90
N TRP A 181 6.60 18.29 8.05
CA TRP A 181 6.07 17.33 7.08
C TRP A 181 4.55 17.47 6.89
N CYS A 182 3.77 17.55 7.97
CA CYS A 182 2.31 17.76 7.86
C CYS A 182 1.96 19.05 7.11
N LYS A 183 2.69 20.15 7.34
CA LYS A 183 2.51 21.40 6.60
C LYS A 183 2.84 21.22 5.11
N GLN A 184 3.94 20.52 4.80
CA GLN A 184 4.34 20.23 3.42
C GLN A 184 3.27 19.40 2.69
N MET A 185 2.58 18.49 3.38
CA MET A 185 1.47 17.72 2.82
C MET A 185 0.18 18.55 2.64
N GLY A 186 0.10 19.74 3.23
CA GLY A 186 -1.00 20.70 3.05
C GLY A 186 -1.89 20.93 4.27
N ALA A 187 -1.48 20.52 5.47
CA ALA A 187 -2.25 20.82 6.68
C ALA A 187 -2.29 22.33 6.97
N ASP A 188 -3.46 22.86 7.30
CA ASP A 188 -3.67 24.29 7.58
C ASP A 188 -3.21 24.66 9.00
N ILE A 189 -3.43 23.75 9.96
CA ILE A 189 -3.01 23.90 11.36
C ILE A 189 -2.33 22.62 11.80
N VAL A 190 -1.21 22.73 12.53
CA VAL A 190 -0.56 21.59 13.16
C VAL A 190 -0.45 21.79 14.67
N LEU A 191 -1.05 20.88 15.43
CA LEU A 191 -1.03 20.83 16.89
C LEU A 191 0.00 19.81 17.38
N ASP A 192 0.45 19.98 18.63
CA ASP A 192 1.26 18.99 19.36
C ASP A 192 0.35 17.92 19.98
#